data_AF-A0A929V827-F1
#
_entry.id   AF-A0A929V827-F1
#
_cell.length_a   1.000
_cell.length_b   1.000
_cell.length_c   1.000
_cell.angle_alpha   90.00
_cell.angle_beta   90.00
_cell.angle_gamma   90.00
#
_symmetry.space_group_name_H-M   'P 1'
#
loop_
_entity.id
_entity.type
_entity.pdbx_description
1 polymer ?
#
loop_
_entity_poly.entity_id
_entity_poly.type
_entity_poly.pdbx_seq_one_letter_code
_entity_poly.pdbx_strand_id
1 'polypeptide(L)'
;MVNKISKIIIIVIAIITFLMVSCRSPAETKYQFKDDKLRSSREENSFRDYIKTNLNNRLDPKISGLAVAYLVGDKSGLSSSLKEEISEIGLTHLIVISGMHLVVLVKILSDGLKPMPRLVKSYFCGVFVLLYIMMIGPTPSLMRAAIVVFCQIFASYYGRKLDKGRILFLTFTITLLINPNFINNIGWQLSMLAYVGILVLNPLIEGFLFGKGFNKKRSLEKKGYLRTMLAKIDSVFNLRTGLIVAVAVNLMVLPIILYYFGRFAWLSILMTVVLSPLMPMILFSIAMVGILPSCIYGHLYFLFSGGISLLELQIKMIGIFSEIQILTVTVAKNNISFFYLYLIIACLYFFLRKKNIKIGEDGAKQNNQTIKRSDDMQDIGTYLIEWQKQLQLRCQQYKNKTGQTETFNNIKKTS
;
A
#
# COMPACT_ATOMS: atom_id res chain seq x y z
N MET A 1 15.13 -24.57 -14.21
CA MET A 1 15.27 -23.67 -15.39
C MET A 1 14.52 -22.35 -15.28
N VAL A 2 13.30 -22.31 -14.72
CA VAL A 2 12.46 -21.09 -14.62
C VAL A 2 13.14 -19.86 -13.98
N ASN A 3 14.02 -20.05 -12.99
CA ASN A 3 14.76 -18.96 -12.35
C ASN A 3 15.91 -18.35 -13.20
N LYS A 4 16.49 -19.10 -14.16
CA LYS A 4 17.53 -18.56 -15.05
C LYS A 4 16.89 -17.71 -16.16
N ILE A 5 15.80 -18.21 -16.75
CA ILE A 5 15.06 -17.51 -17.81
C ILE A 5 14.46 -16.21 -17.26
N SER A 6 13.88 -16.22 -16.06
CA SER A 6 13.37 -14.99 -15.43
C SER A 6 14.47 -13.95 -15.15
N LYS A 7 15.66 -14.37 -14.74
CA LYS A 7 16.80 -13.45 -14.55
C LYS A 7 17.30 -12.87 -15.87
N ILE A 8 17.38 -13.68 -16.92
CA ILE A 8 17.79 -13.23 -18.25
C ILE A 8 16.78 -12.24 -18.82
N ILE A 9 15.48 -12.53 -18.71
CA ILE A 9 14.42 -11.61 -19.16
C ILE A 9 14.50 -10.28 -18.40
N ILE A 10 14.67 -10.30 -17.07
CA ILE A 10 14.82 -9.07 -16.28
C ILE A 10 16.05 -8.27 -16.70
N ILE A 11 17.18 -8.93 -16.97
CA ILE A 11 18.43 -8.28 -17.42
C ILE A 11 18.26 -7.70 -18.83
N VAL A 12 17.66 -8.44 -19.77
CA VAL A 12 17.39 -7.96 -21.13
C VAL A 12 16.44 -6.78 -21.10
N ILE A 13 15.38 -6.87 -20.30
CA ILE A 13 14.40 -5.80 -20.09
C ILE A 13 15.08 -4.57 -19.45
N ALA A 14 15.97 -4.76 -18.46
CA ALA A 14 16.75 -3.71 -17.83
C ALA A 14 17.67 -2.99 -18.83
N ILE A 15 18.38 -3.77 -19.65
CA ILE A 15 19.31 -3.29 -20.67
C ILE A 15 18.53 -2.53 -21.75
N ILE A 16 17.39 -3.03 -22.21
CA ILE A 16 16.54 -2.33 -23.19
C ILE A 16 16.05 -1.00 -22.62
N THR A 17 15.60 -0.95 -21.36
CA THR A 17 15.22 0.32 -20.75
C THR A 17 16.39 1.28 -20.58
N PHE A 18 17.57 0.78 -20.19
CA PHE A 18 18.75 1.60 -20.02
C PHE A 18 19.21 2.18 -21.38
N LEU A 19 19.28 1.35 -22.42
CA LEU A 19 19.62 1.77 -23.78
C LEU A 19 18.59 2.77 -24.34
N MET A 20 17.29 2.55 -24.15
CA MET A 20 16.27 3.49 -24.63
C MET A 20 16.26 4.82 -23.86
N VAL A 21 16.57 4.82 -22.56
CA VAL A 21 16.72 6.05 -21.76
C VAL A 21 18.00 6.80 -22.12
N SER A 22 19.11 6.09 -22.39
CA SER A 22 20.39 6.69 -22.78
C SER A 22 20.44 7.17 -24.24
N CYS A 23 19.64 6.60 -25.14
CA CYS A 23 19.62 6.98 -26.56
C CYS A 23 18.74 8.21 -26.88
N ARG A 24 18.27 8.98 -25.90
CA ARG A 24 17.52 10.22 -26.18
C ARG A 24 18.07 11.42 -25.40
N SER A 25 19.02 12.11 -26.04
CA SER A 25 19.56 13.43 -25.68
C SER A 25 18.72 14.55 -26.34
N PRO A 26 18.75 15.81 -25.85
CA PRO A 26 17.63 16.74 -25.91
C PRO A 26 17.52 17.40 -27.29
N ALA A 27 16.42 17.14 -28.00
CA ALA A 27 15.91 18.08 -28.97
C ALA A 27 14.91 19.00 -28.25
N GLU A 28 15.07 20.29 -28.50
CA GLU A 28 14.57 21.41 -27.73
C GLU A 28 13.05 21.39 -27.48
N THR A 29 12.73 21.78 -26.25
CA THR A 29 11.48 22.38 -25.81
C THR A 29 11.03 23.53 -26.71
N LYS A 30 10.12 23.26 -27.63
CA LYS A 30 9.05 24.18 -28.10
C LYS A 30 8.13 23.40 -29.04
N TYR A 31 6.81 23.49 -28.81
CA TYR A 31 5.72 22.91 -29.62
C TYR A 31 5.30 21.44 -29.38
N GLN A 32 4.87 21.10 -28.16
CA GLN A 32 3.92 19.97 -27.98
C GLN A 32 2.67 20.30 -27.14
N PHE A 33 2.50 21.54 -26.67
CA PHE A 33 1.28 21.95 -25.94
C PHE A 33 0.07 22.25 -26.85
N LYS A 34 0.24 22.24 -28.19
CA LYS A 34 -0.83 22.60 -29.14
C LYS A 34 -1.45 21.38 -29.85
N ASP A 35 -0.67 20.34 -30.12
CA ASP A 35 -1.15 19.17 -30.89
C ASP A 35 -1.86 18.11 -30.03
N ASP A 36 -1.49 17.96 -28.75
CA ASP A 36 -2.23 17.10 -27.81
C ASP A 36 -3.66 17.61 -27.55
N LYS A 37 -3.89 18.91 -27.76
CA LYS A 37 -5.22 19.53 -27.62
C LYS A 37 -6.14 19.29 -28.82
N LEU A 38 -5.58 18.98 -29.99
CA LEU A 38 -6.33 18.73 -31.24
C LEU A 38 -6.56 17.24 -31.51
N ARG A 39 -5.75 16.36 -30.91
CA ARG A 39 -5.91 14.89 -31.04
C ARG A 39 -6.66 14.24 -29.88
N SER A 40 -6.67 14.85 -28.68
CA SER A 40 -7.50 14.42 -27.55
C SER A 40 -8.93 14.97 -27.57
N SER A 41 -9.24 15.89 -28.48
CA SER A 41 -10.55 16.55 -28.58
C SER A 41 -11.56 15.84 -29.49
N ARG A 42 -11.22 14.69 -30.10
CA ARG A 42 -12.08 14.01 -31.09
C ARG A 42 -12.58 12.62 -30.70
N GLU A 43 -12.19 12.13 -29.53
CA GLU A 43 -12.79 10.95 -28.88
C GLU A 43 -13.10 11.31 -27.42
N GLU A 44 -14.00 12.28 -27.22
CA GLU A 44 -14.65 12.44 -25.91
C GLU A 44 -15.51 11.19 -25.70
N ASN A 45 -15.00 10.25 -24.88
CA ASN A 45 -15.68 8.99 -24.61
C ASN A 45 -17.10 9.29 -24.10
N SER A 46 -18.13 8.92 -24.88
CA SER A 46 -19.55 9.10 -24.54
C SER A 46 -19.88 8.73 -23.07
N PHE A 47 -19.21 7.71 -22.53
CA PHE A 47 -19.39 7.27 -21.15
C PHE A 47 -18.73 8.19 -20.09
N ARG A 48 -17.59 8.80 -20.40
CA ARG A 48 -16.93 9.77 -19.52
C ARG A 48 -17.81 11.01 -19.36
N ASP A 49 -18.39 11.48 -20.45
CA ASP A 49 -19.29 12.63 -20.44
C ASP A 49 -20.64 12.30 -19.83
N TYR A 50 -21.10 11.05 -19.98
CA TYR A 50 -22.25 10.53 -19.24
C TYR A 50 -22.04 10.62 -17.72
N ILE A 51 -20.89 10.14 -17.21
CA ILE A 51 -20.56 10.23 -15.77
C ILE A 51 -20.46 11.68 -15.31
N LYS A 52 -19.74 12.52 -16.07
CA LYS A 52 -19.60 13.96 -15.75
C LYS A 52 -20.96 14.64 -15.65
N THR A 53 -21.81 14.45 -16.66
CA THR A 53 -23.15 15.02 -16.73
C THR A 53 -24.01 14.55 -15.55
N ASN A 54 -23.99 13.25 -15.23
CA ASN A 54 -24.71 12.71 -14.08
C ASN A 54 -24.23 13.31 -12.75
N LEU A 55 -22.91 13.42 -12.55
CA LEU A 55 -22.36 14.01 -11.32
C LEU A 55 -22.70 15.49 -11.17
N ASN A 56 -22.57 16.26 -12.25
CA ASN A 56 -22.88 17.68 -12.26
C ASN A 56 -24.37 17.96 -12.05
N ASN A 57 -25.25 17.10 -12.56
CA ASN A 57 -26.71 17.27 -12.41
C ASN A 57 -27.23 16.80 -11.04
N ARG A 58 -26.51 15.90 -10.36
CA ARG A 58 -26.97 15.24 -9.12
C ARG A 58 -26.32 15.78 -7.85
N LEU A 59 -25.18 16.47 -7.96
CA LEU A 59 -24.41 16.98 -6.83
C LEU A 59 -24.26 18.50 -6.93
N ASP A 60 -24.03 19.15 -5.79
CA ASP A 60 -23.68 20.57 -5.73
C ASP A 60 -22.44 20.88 -6.62
N PRO A 61 -22.38 22.02 -7.33
CA PRO A 61 -21.23 22.42 -8.14
C PRO A 61 -19.85 22.26 -7.46
N LYS A 62 -19.72 22.55 -6.16
CA LYS A 62 -18.45 22.40 -5.44
C LYS A 62 -18.06 20.93 -5.25
N ILE A 63 -19.05 20.10 -4.95
CA ILE A 63 -18.88 18.67 -4.69
C ILE A 63 -18.65 17.91 -5.99
N SER A 64 -19.43 18.23 -7.04
CA SER A 64 -19.32 17.63 -8.38
C SER A 64 -17.94 17.86 -9.00
N GLY A 65 -17.37 19.07 -8.88
CA GLY A 65 -16.03 19.37 -9.37
C GLY A 65 -14.94 18.46 -8.78
N LEU A 66 -14.98 18.22 -7.47
CA LEU A 66 -14.04 17.32 -6.80
C LEU A 66 -14.34 15.84 -7.07
N ALA A 67 -15.61 15.47 -7.15
CA ALA A 67 -16.06 14.14 -7.52
C ALA A 67 -15.58 13.72 -8.92
N VAL A 68 -15.74 14.61 -9.89
CA VAL A 68 -15.25 14.44 -11.27
C VAL A 68 -13.73 14.35 -11.27
N ALA A 69 -13.02 15.18 -10.49
CA ALA A 69 -11.58 15.10 -10.37
C ALA A 69 -11.10 13.75 -9.81
N TYR A 70 -11.77 13.19 -8.80
CA TYR A 70 -11.39 11.90 -8.22
C TYR A 70 -11.68 10.69 -9.11
N LEU A 71 -12.84 10.66 -9.78
CA LEU A 71 -13.20 9.52 -10.61
C LEU A 71 -12.62 9.58 -12.01
N VAL A 72 -12.67 10.75 -12.63
CA VAL A 72 -12.36 10.94 -14.04
C VAL A 72 -10.99 11.60 -14.23
N GLY A 73 -10.43 12.21 -13.18
CA GLY A 73 -9.17 12.95 -13.26
C GLY A 73 -9.27 14.31 -13.90
N ASP A 74 -10.48 14.73 -14.23
CA ASP A 74 -10.71 16.01 -14.87
C ASP A 74 -10.79 17.11 -13.83
N LYS A 75 -9.81 18.01 -13.86
CA LYS A 75 -9.69 19.14 -12.93
C LYS A 75 -10.31 20.42 -13.48
N SER A 76 -10.91 20.39 -14.66
CA SER A 76 -11.52 21.57 -15.28
C SER A 76 -12.66 22.13 -14.43
N GLY A 77 -13.50 21.27 -13.87
CA GLY A 77 -14.65 21.64 -13.02
C GLY A 77 -14.32 22.05 -11.58
N LEU A 78 -13.05 21.98 -11.15
CA LEU A 78 -12.63 22.44 -9.82
C LEU A 78 -12.54 23.98 -9.79
N SER A 79 -13.19 24.62 -8.81
CA SER A 79 -13.10 26.07 -8.61
C SER A 79 -11.66 26.52 -8.38
N SER A 80 -11.32 27.74 -8.80
CA SER A 80 -9.98 28.32 -8.60
C SER A 80 -9.61 28.39 -7.13
N SER A 81 -10.55 28.79 -6.26
CA SER A 81 -10.35 28.84 -4.80
C SER A 81 -9.96 27.48 -4.24
N LEU A 82 -10.71 26.42 -4.59
CA LEU A 82 -10.45 25.09 -4.06
C LEU A 82 -9.14 24.52 -4.58
N LYS A 83 -8.76 24.81 -5.84
CA LYS A 83 -7.43 24.44 -6.37
C LYS A 83 -6.31 25.10 -5.58
N GLU A 84 -6.47 26.37 -5.22
CA GLU A 84 -5.51 27.11 -4.43
C GLU A 84 -5.42 26.54 -3.01
N GLU A 85 -6.57 26.33 -2.34
CA GLU A 85 -6.64 25.73 -1.01
C GLU A 85 -5.93 24.37 -0.96
N ILE A 86 -6.23 23.48 -1.92
CA ILE A 86 -5.56 22.18 -2.08
C ILE A 86 -4.04 22.33 -2.22
N SER A 87 -3.62 23.32 -2.99
CA SER A 87 -2.21 23.57 -3.24
C SER A 87 -1.51 24.14 -2.00
N GLU A 88 -2.20 24.95 -1.20
CA GLU A 88 -1.69 25.54 0.04
C GLU A 88 -1.43 24.47 1.10
N ILE A 89 -2.37 23.55 1.29
CA ILE A 89 -2.22 22.43 2.25
C ILE A 89 -1.37 21.27 1.70
N GLY A 90 -0.82 21.40 0.49
CA GLY A 90 0.09 20.42 -0.11
C GLY A 90 -0.57 19.10 -0.55
N LEU A 91 -1.89 19.08 -0.73
CA LEU A 91 -2.66 17.88 -1.11
C LEU A 91 -2.80 17.67 -2.62
N THR A 92 -2.12 18.47 -3.45
CA THR A 92 -2.15 18.34 -4.91
C THR A 92 -1.84 16.91 -5.37
N HIS A 93 -0.92 16.22 -4.69
CA HIS A 93 -0.51 14.85 -5.00
C HIS A 93 -1.59 13.80 -4.70
N LEU A 94 -2.54 14.11 -3.81
CA LEU A 94 -3.66 13.23 -3.45
C LEU A 94 -4.82 13.37 -4.45
N ILE A 95 -4.98 14.54 -5.06
CA ILE A 95 -6.13 14.89 -5.94
C ILE A 95 -5.83 14.69 -7.43
N VAL A 96 -4.56 14.68 -7.86
CA VAL A 96 -4.21 14.01 -9.11
C VAL A 96 -4.64 12.55 -8.96
N ILE A 97 -5.32 11.94 -9.96
CA ILE A 97 -5.70 10.52 -9.92
C ILE A 97 -4.53 9.72 -9.39
N SER A 98 -4.63 9.39 -8.10
CA SER A 98 -3.61 8.65 -7.42
C SER A 98 -3.88 7.20 -7.80
N GLY A 99 -2.84 6.44 -8.14
CA GLY A 99 -2.99 5.01 -8.39
C GLY A 99 -3.67 4.25 -7.23
N MET A 100 -3.76 4.89 -6.05
CA MET A 100 -4.56 4.46 -4.92
C MET A 100 -6.05 4.31 -5.26
N HIS A 101 -6.66 5.20 -6.04
CA HIS A 101 -8.10 5.08 -6.38
C HIS A 101 -8.39 3.77 -7.11
N LEU A 102 -7.59 3.42 -8.13
CA LEU A 102 -7.71 2.14 -8.84
C LEU A 102 -7.49 0.96 -7.89
N VAL A 103 -6.41 0.97 -7.10
CA VAL A 103 -6.08 -0.12 -6.19
C VAL A 103 -7.19 -0.35 -5.15
N VAL A 104 -7.78 0.74 -4.64
CA VAL A 104 -8.88 0.71 -3.69
C VAL A 104 -10.15 0.15 -4.33
N LEU A 105 -10.53 0.62 -5.53
CA LEU A 105 -11.70 0.11 -6.25
C LEU A 105 -11.57 -1.39 -6.56
N VAL A 106 -10.40 -1.81 -7.06
CA VAL A 106 -10.12 -3.23 -7.32
C VAL A 106 -10.16 -4.04 -6.04
N LYS A 107 -9.68 -3.50 -4.91
CA LYS A 107 -9.76 -4.16 -3.61
C LYS A 107 -11.20 -4.36 -3.15
N ILE A 108 -12.04 -3.33 -3.24
CA ILE A 108 -13.47 -3.43 -2.90
C ILE A 108 -14.14 -4.51 -3.76
N LEU A 109 -13.91 -4.49 -5.07
CA LEU A 109 -14.43 -5.50 -5.98
C LEU A 109 -13.93 -6.90 -5.62
N SER A 110 -12.63 -7.04 -5.37
CA SER A 110 -11.98 -8.28 -4.96
C SER A 110 -12.57 -8.83 -3.65
N ASP A 111 -12.85 -7.97 -2.67
CA ASP A 111 -13.41 -8.35 -1.37
C ASP A 111 -14.90 -8.71 -1.49
N GLY A 112 -15.66 -8.03 -2.35
CA GLY A 112 -17.05 -8.40 -2.67
C GLY A 112 -17.16 -9.74 -3.40
N LEU A 113 -16.19 -10.08 -4.25
CA LEU A 113 -16.09 -11.35 -4.97
C LEU A 113 -15.35 -12.45 -4.18
N LYS A 114 -15.13 -12.26 -2.88
CA LYS A 114 -14.47 -13.24 -2.01
C LYS A 114 -15.13 -14.64 -1.97
N PRO A 115 -16.48 -14.81 -2.04
CA PRO A 115 -17.06 -16.15 -2.06
C PRO A 115 -16.88 -16.88 -3.41
N MET A 116 -16.46 -16.17 -4.46
CA MET A 116 -16.26 -16.76 -5.79
C MET A 116 -14.90 -17.44 -5.96
N PRO A 117 -14.78 -18.39 -6.91
CA PRO A 117 -13.49 -19.03 -7.21
C PRO A 117 -12.46 -18.00 -7.71
N ARG A 118 -11.18 -18.28 -7.44
CA ARG A 118 -10.05 -17.37 -7.74
C ARG A 118 -9.99 -16.95 -9.21
N LEU A 119 -10.34 -17.85 -10.13
CA LEU A 119 -10.41 -17.58 -11.57
C LEU A 119 -11.39 -16.46 -11.90
N VAL A 120 -12.64 -16.62 -11.45
CA VAL A 120 -13.73 -15.69 -11.72
C VAL A 120 -13.42 -14.33 -11.11
N LYS A 121 -12.94 -14.32 -9.87
CA LYS A 121 -12.49 -13.10 -9.20
C LYS A 121 -11.38 -12.38 -9.97
N SER A 122 -10.32 -13.09 -10.38
CA SER A 122 -9.22 -12.51 -11.16
C SER A 122 -9.69 -11.96 -12.51
N TYR A 123 -10.59 -12.68 -13.18
CA TYR A 123 -11.18 -12.26 -14.45
C TYR A 123 -11.96 -10.94 -14.30
N PHE A 124 -12.92 -10.88 -13.37
CA PHE A 124 -13.71 -9.66 -13.14
C PHE A 124 -12.85 -8.48 -12.70
N CYS A 125 -11.86 -8.69 -11.82
CA CYS A 125 -10.93 -7.63 -11.46
C CYS A 125 -10.09 -7.14 -12.65
N GLY A 126 -9.62 -8.06 -13.50
CA GLY A 126 -8.86 -7.71 -14.71
C GLY A 126 -9.68 -6.92 -15.71
N VAL A 127 -10.90 -7.38 -16.00
CA VAL A 127 -11.85 -6.67 -16.87
C VAL A 127 -12.18 -5.28 -16.31
N PHE A 128 -12.43 -5.17 -15.00
CA PHE A 128 -12.69 -3.89 -14.36
C PHE A 128 -11.54 -2.90 -14.53
N VAL A 129 -10.29 -3.35 -14.38
CA VAL A 129 -9.11 -2.48 -14.57
C VAL A 129 -9.04 -1.96 -16.01
N LEU A 130 -9.30 -2.81 -17.01
CA LEU A 130 -9.31 -2.40 -18.42
C LEU A 130 -10.42 -1.39 -18.71
N LEU A 131 -11.64 -1.66 -18.21
CA LEU A 131 -12.77 -0.73 -18.35
C LEU A 131 -12.48 0.61 -17.68
N TYR A 132 -11.86 0.60 -16.49
CA TYR A 132 -11.51 1.82 -15.77
C TYR A 132 -10.44 2.65 -16.51
N ILE A 133 -9.44 2.00 -17.11
CA ILE A 133 -8.46 2.67 -17.99
C ILE A 133 -9.14 3.27 -19.20
N MET A 134 -10.01 2.52 -19.87
CA MET A 134 -10.70 2.97 -21.07
C MET A 134 -11.62 4.16 -20.77
N MET A 135 -12.27 4.17 -19.60
CA MET A 135 -13.14 5.24 -19.14
C MET A 135 -12.40 6.55 -18.88
N ILE A 136 -11.28 6.49 -18.16
CA ILE A 136 -10.53 7.69 -17.72
C ILE A 136 -9.57 8.17 -18.81
N GLY A 137 -9.03 7.24 -19.58
CA GLY A 137 -7.89 7.44 -20.44
C GLY A 137 -6.56 7.05 -19.76
N PRO A 138 -5.53 6.73 -20.55
CA PRO A 138 -4.26 6.24 -20.06
C PRO A 138 -3.41 7.36 -19.45
N THR A 139 -3.68 7.73 -18.21
CA THR A 139 -2.79 8.63 -17.45
C THR A 139 -1.55 7.88 -16.96
N PRO A 140 -0.37 8.51 -16.88
CA PRO A 140 0.87 7.82 -16.48
C PRO A 140 0.78 7.16 -15.08
N SER A 141 0.14 7.84 -14.12
CA SER A 141 -0.09 7.32 -12.78
C SER A 141 -1.05 6.12 -12.76
N LEU A 142 -2.05 6.13 -13.64
CA LEU A 142 -3.02 5.04 -13.77
C LEU A 142 -2.40 3.81 -14.43
N MET A 143 -1.61 4.01 -15.50
CA MET A 143 -0.87 2.94 -16.17
C MET A 143 0.02 2.16 -15.19
N ARG A 144 0.79 2.88 -14.38
CA ARG A 144 1.59 2.30 -13.29
C ARG A 144 0.74 1.46 -12.35
N ALA A 145 -0.37 2.02 -11.86
CA ALA A 145 -1.24 1.34 -10.91
C ALA A 145 -1.87 0.07 -11.51
N ALA A 146 -2.30 0.14 -12.77
CA ALA A 146 -2.84 -1.00 -13.48
C ALA A 146 -1.82 -2.13 -13.63
N ILE A 147 -0.57 -1.82 -13.98
CA ILE A 147 0.51 -2.83 -14.06
C ILE A 147 0.70 -3.53 -12.72
N VAL A 148 0.78 -2.77 -11.61
CA VAL A 148 0.91 -3.33 -10.26
C VAL A 148 -0.29 -4.23 -9.93
N VAL A 149 -1.50 -3.78 -10.25
CA VAL A 149 -2.73 -4.56 -10.02
C VAL A 149 -2.75 -5.83 -10.85
N PHE A 150 -2.42 -5.79 -12.14
CA PHE A 150 -2.35 -6.99 -12.98
C PHE A 150 -1.30 -7.98 -12.47
N CYS A 151 -0.12 -7.49 -12.07
CA CYS A 151 0.89 -8.33 -11.45
C CYS A 151 0.36 -9.00 -10.18
N GLN A 152 -0.37 -8.24 -9.34
CA GLN A 152 -0.95 -8.74 -8.09
C GLN A 152 -2.04 -9.78 -8.35
N ILE A 153 -2.93 -9.55 -9.34
CA ILE A 153 -3.96 -10.50 -9.76
C ILE A 153 -3.30 -11.78 -10.26
N PHE A 154 -2.29 -11.68 -11.12
CA PHE A 154 -1.56 -12.82 -11.66
C PHE A 154 -0.85 -13.60 -10.56
N ALA A 155 -0.14 -12.93 -9.65
CA ALA A 155 0.53 -13.58 -8.53
C ALA A 155 -0.46 -14.27 -7.58
N SER A 156 -1.58 -13.61 -7.28
CA SER A 156 -2.67 -14.18 -6.46
C SER A 156 -3.28 -15.42 -7.12
N TYR A 157 -3.43 -15.41 -8.45
CA TYR A 157 -3.95 -16.53 -9.21
C TYR A 157 -3.06 -17.78 -9.07
N TYR A 158 -1.75 -17.62 -9.23
CA TYR A 158 -0.77 -18.70 -9.04
C TYR A 158 -0.41 -18.99 -7.56
N GLY A 159 -1.03 -18.31 -6.60
CA GLY A 159 -0.73 -18.47 -5.17
C GLY A 159 0.70 -18.02 -4.78
N ARG A 160 1.34 -17.17 -5.58
CA ARG A 160 2.70 -16.68 -5.34
C ARG A 160 2.68 -15.32 -4.65
N LYS A 161 3.66 -15.07 -3.80
CA LYS A 161 3.92 -13.73 -3.23
C LYS A 161 4.84 -12.95 -4.16
N LEU A 162 4.51 -11.69 -4.40
CA LEU A 162 5.39 -10.79 -5.15
C LEU A 162 6.49 -10.24 -4.24
N ASP A 163 7.71 -10.30 -4.75
CA ASP A 163 8.85 -9.62 -4.14
C ASP A 163 8.75 -8.12 -4.44
N LYS A 164 8.84 -7.28 -3.39
CA LYS A 164 8.72 -5.83 -3.46
C LYS A 164 9.74 -5.20 -4.42
N GLY A 165 10.97 -5.72 -4.46
CA GLY A 165 12.00 -5.20 -5.37
C GLY A 165 11.69 -5.53 -6.83
N ARG A 166 11.21 -6.75 -7.09
CA ARG A 166 10.90 -7.21 -8.44
C ARG A 166 9.70 -6.48 -9.04
N ILE A 167 8.64 -6.29 -8.26
CA ILE A 167 7.45 -5.57 -8.74
C ILE A 167 7.76 -4.10 -9.01
N LEU A 168 8.62 -3.48 -8.19
CA LEU A 168 9.06 -2.10 -8.39
C LEU A 168 9.83 -1.97 -9.71
N PHE A 169 10.81 -2.85 -9.93
CA PHE A 169 11.60 -2.87 -11.15
C PHE A 169 10.73 -3.13 -12.38
N LEU A 170 9.90 -4.17 -12.32
CA LEU A 170 8.98 -4.54 -13.40
C LEU A 170 8.03 -3.40 -13.76
N THR A 171 7.44 -2.74 -12.75
CA THR A 171 6.53 -1.62 -12.96
C THR A 171 7.25 -0.44 -13.61
N PHE A 172 8.42 -0.05 -13.09
CA PHE A 172 9.23 1.02 -13.66
C PHE A 172 9.54 0.75 -15.13
N THR A 173 10.02 -0.45 -15.43
CA THR A 173 10.35 -0.82 -16.79
C THR A 173 9.13 -0.84 -17.71
N ILE A 174 8.06 -1.55 -17.36
CA ILE A 174 6.89 -1.66 -18.24
C ILE A 174 6.31 -0.27 -18.52
N THR A 175 6.25 0.63 -17.52
CA THR A 175 5.76 1.99 -17.76
C THR A 175 6.62 2.76 -18.76
N LEU A 176 7.95 2.63 -18.71
CA LEU A 176 8.85 3.31 -19.66
C LEU A 176 8.86 2.65 -21.04
N LEU A 177 8.61 1.34 -21.12
CA LEU A 177 8.44 0.63 -22.40
C LEU A 177 7.17 1.07 -23.13
N ILE A 178 6.08 1.36 -22.38
CA ILE A 178 4.84 1.89 -22.96
C ILE A 178 5.06 3.30 -23.52
N ASN A 179 5.67 4.18 -22.73
CA ASN A 179 6.00 5.52 -23.20
C ASN A 179 7.24 6.07 -22.46
N PRO A 180 8.36 6.27 -23.16
CA PRO A 180 9.58 6.80 -22.53
C PRO A 180 9.41 8.24 -22.06
N ASN A 181 8.49 9.02 -22.65
CA ASN A 181 8.24 10.41 -22.25
C ASN A 181 7.62 10.51 -20.85
N PHE A 182 7.14 9.41 -20.26
CA PHE A 182 6.63 9.40 -18.88
C PHE A 182 7.68 9.81 -17.86
N ILE A 183 8.98 9.65 -18.16
CA ILE A 183 10.05 10.09 -17.26
C ILE A 183 10.02 11.61 -17.02
N ASN A 184 9.55 12.39 -18.00
CA ASN A 184 9.44 13.85 -17.91
C ASN A 184 8.08 14.30 -17.34
N ASN A 185 7.15 13.37 -17.13
CA ASN A 185 5.83 13.68 -16.60
C ASN A 185 5.87 13.75 -15.07
N ILE A 186 5.56 14.92 -14.51
CA ILE A 186 5.55 15.17 -13.07
C ILE A 186 4.61 14.19 -12.34
N GLY A 187 3.43 13.90 -12.91
CA GLY A 187 2.46 12.98 -12.31
C GLY A 187 3.02 11.56 -12.18
N TRP A 188 3.71 11.08 -13.21
CA TRP A 188 4.38 9.78 -13.17
C TRP A 188 5.51 9.76 -12.12
N GLN A 189 6.37 10.79 -12.11
CA GLN A 189 7.48 10.90 -11.16
C GLN A 189 6.99 10.87 -9.71
N LEU A 190 5.99 11.70 -9.37
CA LEU A 190 5.41 11.75 -8.02
C LEU A 190 4.77 10.40 -7.65
N SER A 191 4.04 9.77 -8.58
CA SER A 191 3.38 8.47 -8.34
C SER A 191 4.38 7.33 -8.13
N MET A 192 5.46 7.29 -8.92
CA MET A 192 6.53 6.31 -8.80
C MET A 192 7.30 6.48 -7.49
N LEU A 193 7.69 7.72 -7.14
CA LEU A 193 8.39 8.00 -5.89
C LEU A 193 7.54 7.67 -4.66
N ALA A 194 6.25 8.01 -4.68
CA ALA A 194 5.33 7.60 -3.62
C ALA A 194 5.31 6.07 -3.47
N TYR A 195 5.26 5.34 -4.59
CA TYR A 195 5.31 3.88 -4.59
C TYR A 195 6.63 3.33 -4.05
N VAL A 196 7.77 3.94 -4.39
CA VAL A 196 9.09 3.58 -3.81
C VAL A 196 9.08 3.85 -2.30
N GLY A 197 8.58 4.99 -1.84
CA GLY A 197 8.47 5.32 -0.43
C GLY A 197 7.67 4.27 0.35
N ILE A 198 6.54 3.81 -0.21
CA ILE A 198 5.70 2.76 0.37
C ILE A 198 6.41 1.40 0.44
N LEU A 199 7.19 1.02 -0.59
CA LEU A 199 7.83 -0.29 -0.63
C LEU A 199 9.15 -0.35 0.15
N VAL A 200 9.90 0.76 0.19
CA VAL A 200 11.27 0.82 0.71
C VAL A 200 11.32 1.49 2.08
N LEU A 201 10.82 2.71 2.22
CA LEU A 201 10.94 3.49 3.45
C LEU A 201 9.94 3.04 4.53
N ASN A 202 8.68 2.82 4.16
CA ASN A 202 7.63 2.41 5.10
C ASN A 202 8.02 1.20 5.99
N PRO A 203 8.46 0.04 5.45
CA PRO A 203 8.83 -1.10 6.31
C PRO A 203 10.06 -0.83 7.18
N LEU A 204 10.94 0.10 6.79
CA LEU A 204 12.12 0.46 7.58
C LEU A 204 11.75 1.37 8.75
N ILE A 205 10.90 2.37 8.50
CA ILE A 205 10.40 3.27 9.54
C ILE A 205 9.55 2.48 10.55
N GLU A 206 8.70 1.58 10.06
CA GLU A 206 7.89 0.70 10.91
C GLU A 206 8.76 -0.20 11.79
N GLY A 207 9.78 -0.85 11.21
CA GLY A 207 10.71 -1.69 11.95
C GLY A 207 11.53 -0.91 12.99
N PHE A 208 11.88 0.34 12.70
CA PHE A 208 12.70 1.17 13.58
C PHE A 208 11.91 1.69 14.78
N LEU A 209 10.71 2.23 14.55
CA LEU A 209 9.89 2.82 15.60
C LEU A 209 9.25 1.78 16.52
N PHE A 210 8.98 0.57 16.01
CA PHE A 210 8.14 -0.40 16.71
C PHE A 210 8.70 -1.83 16.80
N GLY A 211 9.88 -2.08 16.23
CA GLY A 211 10.51 -3.40 16.22
C GLY A 211 9.86 -4.40 15.25
N LYS A 212 10.66 -5.34 14.74
CA LYS A 212 10.16 -6.47 13.95
C LYS A 212 9.38 -7.41 14.86
N GLY A 213 8.06 -7.47 14.71
CA GLY A 213 7.24 -8.48 15.39
C GLY A 213 6.46 -8.00 16.62
N PHE A 214 6.19 -6.69 16.75
CA PHE A 214 5.14 -6.25 17.67
C PHE A 214 3.79 -6.74 17.15
N ASN A 215 3.43 -7.97 17.55
CA ASN A 215 2.12 -8.54 17.34
C ASN A 215 1.09 -7.55 17.88
N LYS A 216 0.12 -7.21 17.03
CA LYS A 216 -1.06 -6.36 17.27
C LYS A 216 -1.86 -6.69 18.56
N LYS A 217 -1.48 -7.74 19.29
CA LYS A 217 -2.17 -8.34 20.43
C LYS A 217 -1.58 -8.05 21.82
N ARG A 218 -0.37 -7.49 21.98
CA ARG A 218 0.32 -7.52 23.29
C ARG A 218 0.44 -6.21 24.08
N SER A 219 -0.36 -5.18 23.77
CA SER A 219 -0.33 -3.92 24.56
C SER A 219 -1.73 -3.43 24.89
N LEU A 220 -2.55 -4.25 25.54
CA LEU A 220 -3.85 -3.82 26.07
C LEU A 220 -4.08 -4.42 27.47
N GLU A 221 -3.34 -3.94 28.45
CA GLU A 221 -3.57 -4.26 29.87
C GLU A 221 -3.89 -3.06 30.76
N LYS A 222 -4.20 -1.87 30.21
CA LYS A 222 -4.71 -0.75 31.03
C LYS A 222 -6.07 -0.24 30.55
N LYS A 223 -7.09 -0.57 31.36
CA LYS A 223 -8.51 -0.21 31.24
C LYS A 223 -8.69 1.32 31.27
N GLY A 224 -9.17 1.87 30.17
CA GLY A 224 -9.75 3.22 30.08
C GLY A 224 -10.73 3.29 28.92
N TYR A 225 -11.90 3.89 29.13
CA TYR A 225 -13.01 3.96 28.16
C TYR A 225 -12.62 4.70 26.86
N LEU A 226 -11.89 5.82 26.98
CA LEU A 226 -11.36 6.56 25.82
C LEU A 226 -10.34 5.75 25.01
N ARG A 227 -9.52 4.91 25.67
CA ARG A 227 -8.52 4.06 24.98
C ARG A 227 -9.14 2.85 24.29
N THR A 228 -10.27 2.34 24.75
CA THR A 228 -11.01 1.26 24.07
C THR A 228 -11.71 1.76 22.80
N MET A 229 -12.24 2.99 22.82
CA MET A 229 -12.72 3.69 21.62
C MET A 229 -11.58 3.97 20.62
N LEU A 230 -10.47 4.55 21.08
CA LEU A 230 -9.29 4.78 20.24
C LEU A 230 -8.67 3.47 19.71
N ALA A 231 -8.70 2.38 20.47
CA ALA A 231 -8.22 1.08 20.00
C ALA A 231 -9.14 0.44 18.95
N LYS A 232 -10.48 0.62 19.06
CA LYS A 232 -11.41 0.25 17.98
C LYS A 232 -11.12 1.06 16.72
N ILE A 233 -10.94 2.37 16.85
CA ILE A 233 -10.61 3.26 15.74
C ILE A 233 -9.26 2.86 15.11
N ASP A 234 -8.21 2.62 15.90
CA ASP A 234 -6.90 2.18 15.40
C ASP A 234 -6.96 0.77 14.76
N SER A 235 -7.83 -0.12 15.25
CA SER A 235 -8.03 -1.44 14.63
C SER A 235 -8.67 -1.37 13.24
N VAL A 236 -9.57 -0.40 13.03
CA VAL A 236 -10.32 -0.17 11.78
C VAL A 236 -9.50 0.68 10.81
N PHE A 237 -8.87 1.76 11.28
CA PHE A 237 -8.15 2.74 10.46
C PHE A 237 -6.65 2.47 10.34
N ASN A 238 -6.05 1.63 11.19
CA ASN A 238 -4.60 1.43 11.33
C ASN A 238 -3.83 2.76 11.24
N LEU A 239 -4.24 3.75 12.06
CA LEU A 239 -3.72 5.12 12.00
C LEU A 239 -2.20 5.16 12.08
N ARG A 240 -1.62 4.27 12.89
CA ARG A 240 -0.18 4.09 12.98
C ARG A 240 0.45 3.74 11.62
N THR A 241 -0.06 2.72 10.93
CA THR A 241 0.44 2.33 9.60
C THR A 241 0.20 3.43 8.58
N GLY A 242 -0.97 4.09 8.63
CA GLY A 242 -1.29 5.24 7.78
C GLY A 242 -0.32 6.40 7.95
N LEU A 243 0.06 6.74 9.19
CA LEU A 243 1.02 7.79 9.50
C LEU A 243 2.42 7.45 9.00
N ILE A 244 2.88 6.21 9.20
CA ILE A 244 4.18 5.77 8.70
C ILE A 244 4.21 5.84 7.16
N VAL A 245 3.14 5.39 6.50
CA VAL A 245 3.01 5.47 5.05
C VAL A 245 3.01 6.92 4.57
N ALA A 246 2.24 7.81 5.22
CA ALA A 246 2.18 9.22 4.87
C ALA A 246 3.55 9.89 5.02
N VAL A 247 4.27 9.64 6.11
CA VAL A 247 5.64 10.14 6.32
C VAL A 247 6.59 9.58 5.27
N ALA A 248 6.56 8.28 5.00
CA ALA A 248 7.42 7.63 4.02
C ALA A 248 7.23 8.19 2.60
N VAL A 249 5.97 8.40 2.20
CA VAL A 249 5.62 8.99 0.90
C VAL A 249 6.07 10.44 0.84
N ASN A 250 5.70 11.26 1.83
CA ASN A 250 6.05 12.69 1.83
C ASN A 250 7.56 12.90 1.82
N LEU A 251 8.33 12.15 2.61
CA LEU A 251 9.80 12.21 2.58
C LEU A 251 10.36 11.91 1.19
N MET A 252 9.83 10.89 0.50
CA MET A 252 10.36 10.47 -0.80
C MET A 252 10.01 11.44 -1.94
N VAL A 253 8.85 12.09 -1.83
CA VAL A 253 8.27 12.96 -2.86
C VAL A 253 8.67 14.43 -2.65
N LEU A 254 9.05 14.82 -1.42
CA LEU A 254 9.43 16.17 -1.02
C LEU A 254 10.39 16.88 -1.98
N PRO A 255 11.53 16.28 -2.43
CA PRO A 255 12.48 16.98 -3.28
C PRO A 255 11.88 17.40 -4.63
N ILE A 256 11.06 16.53 -5.23
CA ILE A 256 10.38 16.82 -6.51
C ILE A 256 9.29 17.88 -6.32
N ILE A 257 8.53 17.80 -5.23
CA ILE A 257 7.51 18.82 -4.95
C ILE A 257 8.15 20.20 -4.79
N LEU A 258 9.25 20.30 -4.04
CA LEU A 258 9.98 21.55 -3.87
C LEU A 258 10.56 22.07 -5.19
N TYR A 259 11.12 21.20 -6.03
CA TYR A 259 11.67 21.58 -7.32
C TYR A 259 10.63 22.18 -8.28
N TYR A 260 9.48 21.51 -8.45
CA TYR A 260 8.45 21.94 -9.41
C TYR A 260 7.48 22.99 -8.85
N PHE A 261 7.01 22.80 -7.61
CA PHE A 261 5.97 23.64 -7.03
C PHE A 261 6.52 24.73 -6.11
N GLY A 262 7.73 24.56 -5.55
CA GLY A 262 8.35 25.53 -4.64
C GLY A 262 7.60 25.70 -3.31
N ARG A 263 6.70 24.76 -2.97
CA ARG A 263 5.87 24.83 -1.77
C ARG A 263 5.75 23.44 -1.15
N PHE A 264 5.92 23.35 0.17
CA PHE A 264 5.63 22.15 0.93
C PHE A 264 4.94 22.50 2.24
N ALA A 265 3.80 21.86 2.49
CA ALA A 265 3.05 22.00 3.72
C ALA A 265 3.24 20.76 4.59
N TRP A 266 3.76 20.91 5.80
CA TRP A 266 3.86 19.80 6.76
C TRP A 266 2.50 19.21 7.13
N LEU A 267 1.47 20.05 7.06
CA LEU A 267 0.07 19.72 7.29
C LEU A 267 -0.47 18.65 6.32
N SER A 268 0.15 18.52 5.14
CA SER A 268 -0.17 17.49 4.15
C SER A 268 -0.05 16.08 4.72
N ILE A 269 0.88 15.83 5.65
CA ILE A 269 1.06 14.52 6.29
C ILE A 269 -0.17 14.17 7.12
N LEU A 270 -0.60 15.10 7.99
CA LEU A 270 -1.78 14.93 8.84
C LEU A 270 -3.03 14.74 7.99
N MET A 271 -3.21 15.60 6.99
CA MET A 271 -4.37 15.54 6.11
C MET A 271 -4.40 14.27 5.27
N THR A 272 -3.26 13.76 4.82
CA THR A 272 -3.20 12.47 4.11
C THR A 272 -3.64 11.32 5.01
N VAL A 273 -3.26 11.31 6.29
CA VAL A 273 -3.67 10.27 7.26
C VAL A 273 -5.18 10.31 7.52
N VAL A 274 -5.77 11.50 7.61
CA VAL A 274 -7.21 11.68 7.88
C VAL A 274 -8.04 11.39 6.63
N LEU A 275 -7.64 11.89 5.47
CA LEU A 275 -8.43 11.82 4.24
C LEU A 275 -8.29 10.49 3.50
N SER A 276 -7.11 9.85 3.50
CA SER A 276 -6.86 8.63 2.73
C SER A 276 -7.80 7.47 3.10
N PRO A 277 -8.10 7.19 4.39
CA PRO A 277 -9.03 6.12 4.76
C PRO A 277 -10.48 6.36 4.33
N LEU A 278 -10.86 7.62 4.06
CA LEU A 278 -12.21 7.98 3.61
C LEU A 278 -12.39 7.73 2.11
N MET A 279 -11.28 7.67 1.34
CA MET A 279 -11.31 7.51 -0.12
C MET A 279 -12.09 6.30 -0.63
N PRO A 280 -12.00 5.08 -0.04
CA PRO A 280 -12.77 3.94 -0.52
C PRO A 280 -14.27 4.18 -0.56
N MET A 281 -14.82 4.75 0.53
CA MET A 281 -16.24 5.01 0.66
C MET A 281 -16.68 6.14 -0.27
N ILE A 282 -15.87 7.20 -0.35
CA ILE A 282 -16.10 8.34 -1.23
C ILE A 282 -16.11 7.90 -2.70
N LEU A 283 -15.07 7.20 -3.15
CA LEU A 283 -14.96 6.72 -4.53
C LEU A 283 -16.10 5.78 -4.90
N PHE A 284 -16.48 4.86 -4.00
CA PHE A 284 -17.58 3.95 -4.25
C PHE A 284 -18.91 4.70 -4.40
N SER A 285 -19.22 5.62 -3.48
CA SER A 285 -20.43 6.43 -3.56
C SER A 285 -20.46 7.26 -4.84
N ILE A 286 -19.40 8.02 -5.14
CA ILE A 286 -19.38 8.86 -6.35
C ILE A 286 -19.47 7.99 -7.61
N ALA A 287 -18.80 6.83 -7.64
CA ALA A 287 -18.86 5.93 -8.79
C ALA A 287 -20.29 5.45 -9.04
N MET A 288 -21.01 5.10 -7.97
CA MET A 288 -22.41 4.72 -8.05
C MET A 288 -23.28 5.90 -8.49
N VAL A 289 -23.10 7.10 -7.93
CA VAL A 289 -23.85 8.30 -8.36
C VAL A 289 -23.60 8.64 -9.83
N GLY A 290 -22.37 8.45 -10.33
CA GLY A 290 -22.03 8.74 -11.72
C GLY A 290 -22.52 7.69 -12.72
N ILE A 291 -22.51 6.40 -12.35
CA ILE A 291 -22.82 5.29 -13.26
C ILE A 291 -24.30 4.92 -13.26
N LEU A 292 -25.02 5.05 -12.13
CA LEU A 292 -26.41 4.57 -12.04
C LEU A 292 -27.37 5.35 -12.96
N PRO A 293 -28.26 4.68 -13.70
CA PRO A 293 -29.35 5.32 -14.41
C PRO A 293 -30.29 6.10 -13.47
N SER A 294 -30.88 7.19 -13.97
CA SER A 294 -31.69 8.11 -13.16
C SER A 294 -32.89 7.45 -12.46
N CYS A 295 -33.50 6.44 -13.08
CA CYS A 295 -34.62 5.69 -12.50
C CYS A 295 -34.24 4.94 -11.20
N ILE A 296 -33.02 4.42 -11.15
CA ILE A 296 -32.51 3.62 -10.00
C ILE A 296 -31.92 4.55 -8.93
N TYR A 297 -31.29 5.64 -9.36
CA TYR A 297 -30.63 6.61 -8.48
C TYR A 297 -31.56 7.14 -7.39
N GLY A 298 -32.79 7.53 -7.73
CA GLY A 298 -33.72 8.10 -6.74
C GLY A 298 -34.04 7.16 -5.57
N HIS A 299 -34.10 5.85 -5.82
CA HIS A 299 -34.41 4.85 -4.80
C HIS A 299 -33.18 4.48 -3.96
N LEU A 300 -31.99 4.46 -4.56
CA LEU A 300 -30.76 4.02 -3.90
C LEU A 300 -29.89 5.18 -3.35
N TYR A 301 -30.30 6.43 -3.56
CA TYR A 301 -29.54 7.61 -3.13
C TYR A 301 -29.18 7.58 -1.64
N PHE A 302 -30.11 7.12 -0.79
CA PHE A 302 -29.90 7.00 0.65
C PHE A 302 -28.67 6.15 1.01
N LEU A 303 -28.39 5.09 0.24
CA LEU A 303 -27.23 4.22 0.49
C LEU A 303 -25.89 4.92 0.18
N PHE A 304 -25.89 5.84 -0.78
CA PHE A 304 -24.66 6.51 -1.24
C PHE A 304 -24.45 7.88 -0.58
N SER A 305 -25.52 8.46 -0.02
CA SER A 305 -25.51 9.77 0.65
C SER A 305 -24.40 9.88 1.69
N GLY A 306 -24.15 8.85 2.50
CA GLY A 306 -23.08 8.86 3.50
C GLY A 306 -21.69 9.13 2.90
N GLY A 307 -21.36 8.55 1.74
CA GLY A 307 -20.08 8.81 1.09
C GLY A 307 -19.99 10.18 0.42
N ILE A 308 -21.12 10.74 -0.04
CA ILE A 308 -21.20 12.12 -0.55
C ILE A 308 -21.01 13.12 0.61
N SER A 309 -21.64 12.88 1.77
CA SER A 309 -21.41 13.69 2.97
C SER A 309 -19.97 13.63 3.45
N LEU A 310 -19.29 12.49 3.30
CA LEU A 310 -17.86 12.40 3.57
C LEU A 310 -17.03 13.25 2.60
N LEU A 311 -17.39 13.30 1.31
CA LEU A 311 -16.73 14.17 0.34
C LEU A 311 -16.91 15.65 0.71
N GLU A 312 -18.11 16.05 1.13
CA GLU A 312 -18.39 17.40 1.61
C GLU A 312 -17.56 17.73 2.87
N LEU A 313 -17.47 16.78 3.80
CA LEU A 313 -16.59 16.89 4.97
C LEU A 313 -15.12 17.07 4.54
N GLN A 314 -14.65 16.36 3.51
CA GLN A 314 -13.28 16.57 2.99
C GLN A 314 -13.07 18.00 2.48
N ILE A 315 -14.00 18.54 1.70
CA ILE A 315 -13.92 19.92 1.20
C ILE A 315 -13.89 20.91 2.36
N LYS A 316 -14.75 20.75 3.35
CA LYS A 316 -14.78 21.61 4.54
C LYS A 316 -13.48 21.54 5.34
N MET A 317 -12.92 20.34 5.49
CA MET A 317 -11.63 20.15 6.16
C MET A 317 -10.49 20.80 5.36
N ILE A 318 -10.51 20.73 4.02
CA ILE A 318 -9.52 21.41 3.17
C ILE A 318 -9.58 22.93 3.40
N GLY A 319 -10.77 23.54 3.38
CA GLY A 319 -10.95 24.96 3.60
C GLY A 319 -10.45 25.43 4.97
N ILE A 320 -10.87 24.75 6.05
CA ILE A 320 -10.45 25.09 7.43
C ILE A 320 -8.93 25.01 7.58
N PHE A 321 -8.31 23.99 7.00
CA PHE A 321 -6.86 23.78 7.13
C PHE A 321 -6.05 24.70 6.22
N SER A 322 -6.64 25.24 5.15
CA SER A 322 -5.99 26.24 4.28
C SER A 322 -5.74 27.56 4.99
N GLU A 323 -6.66 27.97 5.88
CA GLU A 323 -6.51 29.19 6.69
C GLU A 323 -5.31 29.09 7.66
N ILE A 324 -4.88 27.87 8.00
CA ILE A 324 -3.76 27.61 8.90
C ILE A 324 -2.44 27.60 8.09
N GLN A 325 -2.01 28.79 7.67
CA GLN A 325 -0.79 28.99 6.85
C GLN A 325 0.54 28.80 7.62
N ILE A 326 0.49 28.54 8.94
CA ILE A 326 1.64 28.56 9.86
C ILE A 326 2.72 27.50 9.52
N LEU A 327 2.39 26.48 8.73
CA LEU A 327 3.26 25.33 8.45
C LEU A 327 3.64 25.16 6.96
N THR A 328 3.45 26.20 6.14
CA THR A 328 3.84 26.17 4.73
C THR A 328 5.25 26.73 4.54
N VAL A 329 6.15 25.93 3.96
CA VAL A 329 7.48 26.36 3.54
C VAL A 329 7.40 26.73 2.06
N THR A 330 7.64 27.99 1.74
CA THR A 330 7.75 28.50 0.36
C THR A 330 9.21 28.70 0.01
N VAL A 331 9.62 28.21 -1.16
CA VAL A 331 11.01 28.29 -1.64
C VAL A 331 11.02 28.61 -3.13
N ALA A 332 12.10 29.23 -3.61
CA ALA A 332 12.30 29.50 -5.02
C ALA A 332 12.27 28.20 -5.86
N LYS A 333 11.49 28.22 -6.94
CA LYS A 333 11.34 27.09 -7.87
C LYS A 333 12.61 26.83 -8.66
N ASN A 334 12.72 25.64 -9.27
CA ASN A 334 13.82 25.22 -10.16
C ASN A 334 15.22 25.19 -9.51
N ASN A 335 15.33 25.22 -8.18
CA ASN A 335 16.61 25.07 -7.52
C ASN A 335 17.05 23.59 -7.52
N ILE A 336 18.11 23.27 -8.25
CA ILE A 336 18.68 21.92 -8.34
C ILE A 336 19.18 21.43 -6.96
N SER A 337 19.48 22.35 -6.04
CA SER A 337 19.93 22.03 -4.68
C SER A 337 18.95 21.15 -3.91
N PHE A 338 17.65 21.15 -4.25
CA PHE A 338 16.69 20.24 -3.61
C PHE A 338 16.99 18.77 -3.85
N PHE A 339 17.69 18.41 -4.94
CA PHE A 339 18.09 17.02 -5.18
C PHE A 339 19.13 16.53 -4.14
N TYR A 340 19.87 17.41 -3.45
CA TYR A 340 20.73 17.01 -2.33
C TYR A 340 19.93 16.42 -1.16
N LEU A 341 18.63 16.72 -1.04
CA LEU A 341 17.76 16.06 -0.06
C LEU A 341 17.68 14.55 -0.29
N TYR A 342 17.87 14.04 -1.51
CA TYR A 342 17.95 12.60 -1.75
C TYR A 342 19.18 11.95 -1.10
N LEU A 343 20.29 12.67 -0.94
CA LEU A 343 21.45 12.17 -0.19
C LEU A 343 21.08 12.01 1.29
N ILE A 344 20.35 12.97 1.86
CA ILE A 344 19.86 12.89 3.25
C ILE A 344 18.92 11.69 3.39
N ILE A 345 18.00 11.50 2.45
CA ILE A 345 17.08 10.34 2.44
C ILE A 345 17.86 9.02 2.30
N ALA A 346 18.91 8.97 1.48
CA ALA A 346 19.76 7.80 1.34
C ALA A 346 20.55 7.51 2.64
N CYS A 347 21.13 8.53 3.27
CA CYS A 347 21.77 8.41 4.58
C CYS A 347 20.80 7.89 5.64
N LEU A 348 19.58 8.45 5.69
CA LEU A 348 18.51 8.00 6.57
C LEU A 348 18.14 6.53 6.29
N TYR A 349 18.02 6.13 5.02
CA TYR A 349 17.76 4.76 4.62
C TYR A 349 18.85 3.80 5.13
N PHE A 350 20.12 4.12 4.92
CA PHE A 350 21.24 3.28 5.37
C PHE A 350 21.29 3.20 6.90
N PHE A 351 21.03 4.32 7.59
CA PHE A 351 20.95 4.36 9.04
C PHE A 351 19.82 3.47 9.58
N LEU A 352 18.60 3.62 9.05
CA LEU A 352 17.43 2.82 9.44
C LEU A 352 17.64 1.34 9.13
N ARG A 353 18.25 1.01 7.98
CA ARG A 353 18.58 -0.37 7.61
C ARG A 353 19.59 -0.98 8.59
N LYS A 354 20.68 -0.28 8.89
CA LYS A 354 21.71 -0.74 9.85
C LYS A 354 21.11 -0.96 11.23
N LYS A 355 20.26 -0.03 11.70
CA LYS A 355 19.62 -0.12 13.01
C LYS A 355 18.59 -1.26 13.08
N ASN A 356 17.80 -1.47 12.01
CA ASN A 356 16.86 -2.60 11.93
C ASN A 356 17.55 -3.97 11.85
N ILE A 357 18.78 -4.04 11.30
CA ILE A 357 19.60 -5.26 11.35
C ILE A 357 20.04 -5.51 12.79
N LYS A 358 20.60 -4.50 13.47
CA LYS A 358 21.01 -4.60 14.89
C LYS A 358 19.86 -5.01 15.81
N ILE A 359 18.70 -4.36 15.70
CA ILE A 359 17.49 -4.71 16.48
C ILE A 359 17.08 -6.18 16.21
N GLY A 360 17.23 -6.66 14.98
CA GLY A 360 16.96 -8.06 14.63
C GLY A 360 17.97 -9.04 15.23
N GLU A 361 19.25 -8.68 15.27
CA GLU A 361 20.31 -9.47 15.89
C GLU A 361 20.16 -9.54 17.42
N ASP A 362 19.82 -8.41 18.06
CA ASP A 362 19.59 -8.33 19.51
C ASP A 362 18.36 -9.15 19.92
N GLY A 363 17.26 -9.07 19.14
CA GLY A 363 16.08 -9.91 19.35
C GLY A 363 16.32 -11.40 19.11
N ALA A 364 17.14 -11.77 18.13
CA ALA A 364 17.52 -13.16 17.88
C ALA A 364 18.43 -13.71 18.99
N LYS A 365 19.38 -12.92 19.50
CA LYS A 365 20.20 -13.28 20.67
C LYS A 365 19.35 -13.47 21.92
N GLN A 366 18.39 -12.58 22.16
CA GLN A 366 17.49 -12.66 23.31
C GLN A 366 16.56 -13.89 23.22
N ASN A 367 16.00 -14.19 22.05
CA ASN A 367 15.21 -15.41 21.81
C ASN A 367 16.05 -16.69 21.95
N ASN A 368 17.29 -16.70 21.42
CA ASN A 368 18.18 -17.83 21.60
C ASN A 368 18.59 -18.01 23.07
N GLN A 369 18.75 -16.92 23.83
CA GLN A 369 18.98 -16.99 25.28
C GLN A 369 17.76 -17.50 26.04
N THR A 370 16.53 -17.11 25.70
CA THR A 370 15.32 -17.67 26.32
C THR A 370 15.07 -19.13 25.94
N ILE A 371 15.36 -19.53 24.69
CA ILE A 371 15.33 -20.95 24.28
C ILE A 371 16.40 -21.74 25.03
N LYS A 372 17.62 -21.22 25.13
CA LYS A 372 18.68 -21.88 25.90
C LYS A 372 18.36 -21.97 27.40
N ARG A 373 17.67 -20.97 27.96
CA ARG A 373 17.16 -21.00 29.34
C ARG A 373 15.95 -21.92 29.53
N SER A 374 15.18 -22.20 28.47
CA SER A 374 14.13 -23.24 28.50
C SER A 374 14.70 -24.64 28.31
N ASP A 375 15.79 -24.78 27.56
CA ASP A 375 16.53 -26.04 27.38
C ASP A 375 17.36 -26.38 28.63
N ASP A 376 17.92 -25.38 29.34
CA ASP A 376 18.49 -25.57 30.68
C ASP A 376 17.40 -25.89 31.74
N MET A 377 16.12 -25.60 31.45
CA MET A 377 14.97 -26.11 32.24
C MET A 377 14.49 -27.49 31.76
N GLN A 378 15.01 -28.02 30.64
CA GLN A 378 14.82 -29.40 30.20
C GLN A 378 15.83 -30.38 30.83
N ASP A 379 16.61 -29.96 31.83
CA ASP A 379 17.27 -30.89 32.76
C ASP A 379 16.27 -31.64 33.68
N ILE A 380 14.97 -31.34 33.58
CA ILE A 380 13.88 -32.18 34.09
C ILE A 380 13.71 -33.46 33.23
N GLY A 381 14.13 -33.43 31.96
CA GLY A 381 14.14 -34.61 31.07
C GLY A 381 15.11 -35.70 31.56
N THR A 382 16.19 -35.29 32.21
CA THR A 382 17.17 -36.19 32.85
C THR A 382 16.52 -36.96 34.02
N TYR A 383 15.62 -36.32 34.77
CA TYR A 383 14.81 -36.96 35.81
C TYR A 383 13.77 -37.94 35.26
N LEU A 384 13.12 -37.62 34.13
CA LEU A 384 12.14 -38.51 33.49
C LEU A 384 12.80 -39.76 32.89
N ILE A 385 13.99 -39.61 32.29
CA ILE A 385 14.76 -40.74 31.74
C ILE A 385 15.29 -41.63 32.88
N GLU A 386 15.78 -41.05 33.97
CA GLU A 386 16.23 -41.79 35.15
C GLU A 386 15.05 -42.50 35.86
N TRP A 387 13.89 -41.84 35.95
CA TRP A 387 12.66 -42.43 36.51
C TRP A 387 12.14 -43.60 35.66
N GLN A 388 12.18 -43.49 34.34
CA GLN A 388 11.77 -44.56 33.42
C GLN A 388 12.74 -45.76 33.49
N LYS A 389 14.05 -45.50 33.64
CA LYS A 389 15.06 -46.54 33.91
C LYS A 389 14.82 -47.26 35.24
N GLN A 390 14.50 -46.53 36.31
CA GLN A 390 14.16 -47.12 37.61
C GLN A 390 12.90 -47.98 37.56
N LEU A 391 11.88 -47.57 36.79
CA LEU A 391 10.67 -48.37 36.56
C LEU A 391 10.96 -49.68 35.82
N GLN A 392 11.78 -49.64 34.77
CA GLN A 392 12.17 -50.86 34.05
C GLN A 392 12.99 -51.82 34.93
N LEU A 393 13.89 -51.30 35.76
CA LEU A 393 14.65 -52.10 36.72
C LEU A 393 13.73 -52.75 37.78
N ARG A 394 12.73 -52.02 38.29
CA ARG A 394 11.73 -52.59 39.22
C ARG A 394 10.88 -53.68 38.55
N CYS A 395 10.47 -53.48 37.28
CA CYS A 395 9.73 -54.51 36.54
C CYS A 395 10.57 -55.76 36.27
N GLN A 396 11.87 -55.64 35.98
CA GLN A 396 12.78 -56.77 35.83
C GLN A 396 13.01 -57.51 37.15
N GLN A 397 13.21 -56.79 38.27
CA GLN A 397 13.32 -57.40 39.58
C GLN A 397 12.03 -58.13 39.99
N TYR A 398 10.87 -57.58 39.64
CA TYR A 398 9.58 -58.25 39.87
C TYR A 398 9.45 -59.53 39.03
N LYS A 399 9.81 -59.49 37.73
CA LYS A 399 9.85 -60.66 36.85
C LYS A 399 10.81 -61.75 37.35
N ASN A 400 11.98 -61.38 37.85
CA ASN A 400 12.94 -62.33 38.40
C ASN A 400 12.44 -62.95 39.72
N LYS A 401 11.74 -62.20 40.57
CA LYS A 401 11.09 -62.75 41.78
C LYS A 401 9.97 -63.73 41.44
N THR A 402 9.10 -63.41 40.47
CA THR A 402 8.02 -64.31 40.03
C THR A 402 8.55 -65.54 39.29
N GLY A 403 9.61 -65.37 38.50
CA GLY A 403 10.29 -66.48 37.82
C GLY A 403 10.94 -67.46 38.81
N GLN A 404 11.55 -66.96 39.89
CA GLN A 404 12.08 -67.82 40.96
C GLN A 404 10.99 -68.59 41.71
N THR A 405 9.83 -67.98 41.99
CA THR A 405 8.70 -68.69 42.61
C THR A 405 8.04 -69.72 41.68
N GLU A 406 8.04 -69.49 40.36
CA GLU A 406 7.55 -70.47 39.38
C GLU A 406 8.53 -71.64 39.20
N THR A 407 9.85 -71.40 39.20
CA THR A 407 10.83 -72.49 39.22
C THR A 407 10.79 -73.30 40.51
N PHE A 408 10.55 -72.67 41.67
CA PHE A 408 10.36 -73.39 42.94
C PHE A 408 9.08 -74.24 42.94
N ASN A 409 8.00 -73.76 42.32
CA ASN A 409 6.74 -74.52 42.21
C ASN A 409 6.81 -75.67 41.20
N ASN A 410 7.62 -75.56 40.14
CA ASN A 410 7.80 -76.63 39.16
C ASN A 410 8.72 -77.75 39.66
N ILE A 411 9.75 -77.44 40.46
CA ILE A 411 10.62 -78.46 41.09
C ILE A 411 9.83 -79.32 42.08
N LYS A 412 8.78 -78.77 42.72
CA LYS A 412 7.89 -79.49 43.66
C LYS A 412 6.85 -80.41 42.99
N LYS A 413 6.71 -80.35 41.65
CA LYS A 413 5.80 -81.19 40.86
C LYS A 413 6.50 -82.34 40.13
N THR A 414 7.83 -82.38 40.14
CA THR A 414 8.66 -83.43 39.51
C THR A 414 9.46 -84.24 40.54
N SER A 415 8.99 -84.29 41.79
CA SER A 415 9.47 -85.17 42.85
C SER A 415 8.33 -86.03 43.37
#